data_AF-A0A2A2HZK3-F1
#
_entry.id   AF-A0A2A2HZK3-F1
#
_cell.length_a   1.000
_cell.length_b   1.000
_cell.length_c   1.000
_cell.angle_alpha   90.00
_cell.angle_beta   90.00
_cell.angle_gamma   90.00
#
_symmetry.space_group_name_H-M   'P 1'
#
loop_
_entity.id
_entity.type
_entity.pdbx_description
1 polymer ?
#
loop_
_entity_poly.entity_id
_entity_poly.type
_entity_poly.pdbx_seq_one_letter_code
_entity_poly.pdbx_strand_id
1 'polypeptide(L)'
;MAQANADIQAALDLQSDPADLNLLEALEGLESDSANLLMFSAAFLKAGISDSGLNALTDDFADDGEFNGDGIDELQSIESEANNALLSDARMRLQNQYGGTPPDGSSGDFSWELSQCAVLALTEPVFSAVSRNLSARREMMMGNRFSTCLEGTGFYSFSLSGSELKSFAGWTLDDASGTEQGSATSDDGNTTTFALDDNEQYSFDLFLAGLSNPSDGFTLHATRVLRVMRLTRW
;
A
#
# COMPACT_ATOMS: atom_id res chain seq x y z
N MET A 1 3.14 -10.51 -18.24
CA MET A 1 4.51 -10.08 -17.88
C MET A 1 4.61 -8.56 -17.86
N ALA A 2 4.38 -7.84 -18.97
CA ALA A 2 4.45 -6.36 -18.94
C ALA A 2 3.51 -5.67 -17.93
N GLN A 3 2.25 -6.12 -17.83
CA GLN A 3 1.29 -5.57 -16.86
C GLN A 3 1.70 -5.86 -15.41
N ALA A 4 2.07 -7.11 -15.10
CA ALA A 4 2.55 -7.49 -13.77
C ALA A 4 3.78 -6.68 -13.34
N ASN A 5 4.72 -6.42 -14.24
CA ASN A 5 5.88 -5.57 -13.94
C ASN A 5 5.46 -4.12 -13.67
N ALA A 6 4.50 -3.57 -14.43
CA ALA A 6 3.99 -2.22 -14.20
C ALA A 6 3.22 -2.11 -12.88
N ASP A 7 2.44 -3.13 -12.54
CA ASP A 7 1.70 -3.20 -11.27
C ASP A 7 2.66 -3.30 -10.08
N ILE A 8 3.72 -4.11 -10.20
CA ILE A 8 4.79 -4.23 -9.20
C ILE A 8 5.58 -2.91 -9.06
N GLN A 9 5.92 -2.25 -10.18
CA GLN A 9 6.61 -0.95 -10.14
C GLN A 9 5.75 0.11 -9.46
N ALA A 10 4.45 0.18 -9.79
CA ALA A 10 3.52 1.11 -9.18
C ALA A 10 3.29 0.82 -7.68
N ALA A 11 3.23 -0.46 -7.30
CA ALA A 11 3.08 -0.86 -5.90
C ALA A 11 4.35 -0.54 -5.09
N LEU A 12 5.53 -0.88 -5.59
CA LEU A 12 6.80 -0.65 -4.89
C LEU A 12 7.28 0.81 -4.94
N ASP A 13 6.49 1.74 -5.50
CA ASP A 13 6.89 3.12 -5.86
C ASP A 13 8.24 3.16 -6.60
N LEU A 14 8.54 2.11 -7.37
CA LEU A 14 9.76 2.04 -8.17
C LEU A 14 9.60 3.05 -9.29
N GLN A 15 10.43 4.09 -9.24
CA GLN A 15 10.41 5.14 -10.25
C GLN A 15 10.94 4.62 -11.59
N SER A 16 11.48 3.39 -11.64
CA SER A 16 12.08 2.78 -12.82
C SER A 16 12.08 1.26 -12.82
N ASP A 17 12.36 0.67 -13.99
CA ASP A 17 12.44 -0.77 -14.14
C ASP A 17 13.61 -1.34 -13.32
N PRO A 18 13.43 -2.43 -12.56
CA PRO A 18 14.52 -3.11 -11.86
C PRO A 18 15.72 -3.43 -12.77
N ALA A 19 15.48 -3.66 -14.07
CA ALA A 19 16.55 -3.92 -15.05
C ALA A 19 17.46 -2.70 -15.32
N ASP A 20 17.01 -1.49 -14.99
CA ASP A 20 17.73 -0.23 -15.20
C ASP A 20 18.53 0.20 -13.96
N LEU A 21 18.35 -0.46 -12.80
CA LEU A 21 19.10 -0.17 -11.58
C LEU A 21 20.59 -0.48 -11.75
N ASN A 22 21.45 0.43 -11.29
CA ASN A 22 22.89 0.33 -11.49
C ASN A 22 23.68 0.62 -10.21
N LEU A 23 24.42 -0.39 -9.74
CA LEU A 23 25.21 -0.30 -8.52
C LEU A 23 26.56 0.42 -8.69
N LEU A 24 27.02 0.60 -9.92
CA LEU A 24 28.33 1.18 -10.24
C LEU A 24 28.26 2.66 -10.63
N GLU A 25 27.12 3.10 -11.17
CA GLU A 25 26.90 4.47 -11.62
C GLU A 25 25.49 4.93 -11.27
N ALA A 26 25.38 6.09 -10.62
CA ALA A 26 24.10 6.78 -10.44
C ALA A 26 23.57 7.24 -11.79
N LEU A 27 22.52 6.59 -12.28
CA LEU A 27 21.76 7.07 -13.44
C LEU A 27 20.78 8.15 -12.98
N GLU A 28 20.62 9.20 -13.79
CA GLU A 28 19.73 10.32 -13.49
C GLU A 28 18.29 9.81 -13.29
N GLY A 29 17.69 10.14 -12.14
CA GLY A 29 16.37 9.65 -11.74
C GLY A 29 16.34 8.29 -11.05
N LEU A 30 17.46 7.54 -11.01
CA LEU A 30 17.54 6.19 -10.42
C LEU A 30 18.40 6.11 -9.15
N GLU A 31 18.94 7.24 -8.71
CA GLU A 31 19.99 7.27 -7.69
C GLU A 31 19.50 6.74 -6.34
N SER A 32 18.28 7.11 -5.92
CA SER A 32 17.69 6.63 -4.67
C SER A 32 17.47 5.12 -4.70
N ASP A 33 16.80 4.61 -5.74
CA ASP A 33 16.48 3.18 -5.88
C ASP A 33 17.75 2.33 -5.99
N SER A 34 18.76 2.82 -6.73
CA SER A 34 20.04 2.13 -6.88
C SER A 34 20.87 2.16 -5.58
N ALA A 35 20.79 3.24 -4.80
CA ALA A 35 21.42 3.30 -3.47
C ALA A 35 20.71 2.37 -2.46
N ASN A 36 19.40 2.28 -2.55
CA ASN A 36 18.57 1.36 -1.78
C ASN A 36 18.92 -0.11 -2.08
N LEU A 37 19.01 -0.48 -3.37
CA LEU A 37 19.50 -1.80 -3.81
C LEU A 37 20.90 -2.11 -3.29
N LEU A 38 21.80 -1.12 -3.34
CA LEU A 38 23.15 -1.27 -2.80
C LEU A 38 23.13 -1.48 -1.28
N MET A 39 22.33 -0.71 -0.55
CA MET A 39 22.21 -0.80 0.89
C MET A 39 21.67 -2.16 1.34
N PHE A 40 20.63 -2.68 0.68
CA PHE A 40 20.15 -4.03 0.93
C PHE A 40 21.20 -5.08 0.67
N SER A 41 21.84 -5.02 -0.50
CA SER A 41 22.83 -6.03 -0.89
C SER A 41 23.97 -6.08 0.13
N ALA A 42 24.39 -4.92 0.65
CA ALA A 42 25.39 -4.83 1.70
C ALA A 42 24.88 -5.34 3.05
N ALA A 43 23.64 -4.99 3.44
CA ALA A 43 23.02 -5.40 4.69
C ALA A 43 22.73 -6.91 4.74
N PHE A 44 22.19 -7.48 3.66
CA PHE A 44 22.00 -8.91 3.45
C PHE A 44 23.30 -9.70 3.64
N LEU A 45 24.39 -9.24 3.00
CA LEU A 45 25.71 -9.86 3.14
C LEU A 45 26.27 -9.71 4.56
N LYS A 46 26.01 -8.58 5.24
CA LYS A 46 26.53 -8.31 6.58
C LYS A 46 25.78 -9.08 7.68
N ALA A 47 24.46 -9.18 7.56
CA ALA A 47 23.60 -10.00 8.41
C ALA A 47 23.88 -11.50 8.24
N GLY A 48 24.60 -11.89 7.17
CA GLY A 48 24.97 -13.28 6.92
C GLY A 48 23.78 -14.12 6.47
N ILE A 49 22.80 -13.50 5.81
CA ILE A 49 21.63 -14.19 5.28
C ILE A 49 22.10 -15.16 4.18
N SER A 50 21.66 -16.41 4.31
CA SER A 50 22.00 -17.47 3.35
C SER A 50 20.91 -17.62 2.29
N ASP A 51 21.15 -18.47 1.29
CA ASP A 51 20.15 -18.79 0.26
C ASP A 51 18.83 -19.29 0.85
N SER A 52 18.86 -19.98 2.01
CA SER A 52 17.60 -20.40 2.67
C SER A 52 16.85 -19.23 3.27
N GLY A 53 17.54 -18.21 3.80
CA GLY A 53 16.90 -17.00 4.32
C GLY A 53 16.35 -16.12 3.20
N LEU A 54 17.04 -16.06 2.05
CA LEU A 54 16.49 -15.41 0.86
C LEU A 54 15.23 -16.11 0.34
N ASN A 55 15.21 -17.45 0.37
CA ASN A 55 14.01 -18.21 0.01
C ASN A 55 12.88 -17.97 1.01
N ALA A 56 13.17 -17.89 2.32
CA ALA A 56 12.16 -17.57 3.33
C ALA A 56 11.52 -16.20 3.08
N LEU A 57 12.32 -15.15 2.83
CA LEU A 57 11.82 -13.83 2.42
C LEU A 57 10.97 -13.91 1.15
N THR A 58 11.43 -14.65 0.14
CA THR A 58 10.72 -14.75 -1.14
C THR A 58 9.40 -15.49 -1.00
N ASP A 59 9.37 -16.58 -0.22
CA ASP A 59 8.19 -17.39 -0.01
C ASP A 59 7.16 -16.66 0.85
N ASP A 60 7.61 -15.92 1.88
CA ASP A 60 6.77 -15.05 2.72
C ASP A 60 6.09 -13.97 1.87
N PHE A 61 6.89 -13.18 1.13
CA PHE A 61 6.35 -12.15 0.23
C PHE A 61 5.47 -12.71 -0.89
N ALA A 62 5.73 -13.92 -1.37
CA ALA A 62 4.92 -14.53 -2.43
C ALA A 62 3.54 -15.01 -1.96
N ASP A 63 3.34 -15.21 -0.65
CA ASP A 63 2.06 -15.64 -0.08
C ASP A 63 1.04 -14.50 -0.09
N ASP A 64 1.40 -13.37 0.52
CA ASP A 64 0.51 -12.23 0.74
C ASP A 64 1.20 -10.87 0.54
N GLY A 65 2.32 -10.78 -0.18
CA GLY A 65 2.99 -9.50 -0.43
C GLY A 65 3.49 -8.79 0.82
N GLU A 66 3.49 -9.44 1.99
CA GLU A 66 4.01 -8.94 3.25
C GLU A 66 5.22 -9.76 3.72
N PHE A 67 5.94 -9.22 4.70
CA PHE A 67 6.95 -9.95 5.46
C PHE A 67 6.46 -10.12 6.89
N ASN A 68 5.45 -10.97 7.08
CA ASN A 68 4.76 -11.15 8.36
C ASN A 68 4.86 -12.59 8.90
N GLY A 69 5.46 -13.50 8.12
CA GLY A 69 5.59 -14.92 8.41
C GLY A 69 7.04 -15.34 8.64
N ASP A 70 7.45 -16.41 7.97
CA ASP A 70 8.75 -17.06 8.18
C ASP A 70 9.95 -16.21 7.73
N GLY A 71 9.74 -15.15 6.95
CA GLY A 71 10.79 -14.24 6.47
C GLY A 71 11.04 -13.01 7.34
N ILE A 72 10.19 -12.75 8.36
CA ILE A 72 10.27 -11.52 9.16
C ILE A 72 11.56 -11.42 9.97
N ASP A 73 12.07 -12.53 10.51
CA ASP A 73 13.29 -12.56 11.32
C ASP A 73 14.53 -12.23 10.46
N GLU A 74 14.56 -12.73 9.22
CA GLU A 74 15.57 -12.40 8.21
C GLU A 74 15.50 -10.93 7.82
N LEU A 75 14.30 -10.39 7.57
CA LEU A 75 14.12 -8.99 7.20
C LEU A 75 14.61 -8.07 8.32
N GLN A 76 14.18 -8.31 9.56
CA GLN A 76 14.63 -7.55 10.73
C GLN A 76 16.15 -7.61 10.92
N SER A 77 16.76 -8.77 10.63
CA SER A 77 18.22 -8.91 10.68
C SER A 77 18.90 -8.03 9.64
N ILE A 78 18.38 -7.97 8.41
CA ILE A 78 18.87 -7.09 7.34
C ILE A 78 18.71 -5.62 7.73
N GLU A 79 17.52 -5.22 8.18
CA GLU A 79 17.21 -3.85 8.59
C GLU A 79 18.11 -3.37 9.74
N SER A 80 18.39 -4.23 10.71
CA SER A 80 19.27 -3.90 11.84
C SER A 80 20.71 -3.56 11.39
N GLU A 81 21.14 -4.08 10.24
CA GLU A 81 22.45 -3.81 9.65
C GLU A 81 22.45 -2.63 8.67
N ALA A 82 21.29 -2.30 8.09
CA ALA A 82 21.14 -1.24 7.10
C ALA A 82 21.32 0.14 7.72
N ASN A 83 22.42 0.82 7.38
CA ASN A 83 22.69 2.18 7.84
C ASN A 83 23.61 2.93 6.86
N ASN A 84 23.66 4.26 7.02
CA ASN A 84 24.46 5.14 6.17
C ASN A 84 25.97 4.82 6.18
N ALA A 85 26.50 4.28 7.28
CA ALA A 85 27.91 3.89 7.33
C ALA A 85 28.17 2.65 6.47
N LEU A 86 27.27 1.66 6.52
CA LEU A 86 27.35 0.46 5.67
C LEU A 86 27.22 0.82 4.18
N LEU A 87 26.29 1.72 3.83
CA LEU A 87 26.17 2.21 2.46
C LEU A 87 27.46 2.90 2.00
N SER A 88 28.03 3.79 2.81
CA SER A 88 29.31 4.46 2.52
C SER A 88 30.45 3.46 2.29
N ASP A 89 30.57 2.45 3.15
CA ASP A 89 31.58 1.40 3.03
C ASP A 89 31.38 0.55 1.76
N ALA A 90 30.14 0.20 1.43
CA ALA A 90 29.79 -0.56 0.22
C ALA A 90 30.15 0.23 -1.06
N ARG A 91 29.81 1.52 -1.10
CA ARG A 91 30.20 2.43 -2.19
C ARG A 91 31.70 2.49 -2.35
N MET A 92 32.44 2.67 -1.25
CA MET A 92 33.91 2.72 -1.29
C MET A 92 34.51 1.42 -1.82
N ARG A 93 33.97 0.26 -1.41
CA ARG A 93 34.41 -1.04 -1.91
C ARG A 93 34.15 -1.22 -3.40
N LEU A 94 32.95 -0.89 -3.88
CA LEU A 94 32.61 -0.97 -5.30
C LEU A 94 33.47 -0.03 -6.15
N GLN A 95 33.62 1.23 -5.71
CA GLN A 95 34.46 2.21 -6.37
C GLN A 95 35.93 1.73 -6.47
N ASN A 96 36.48 1.19 -5.39
CA ASN A 96 37.86 0.70 -5.38
C ASN A 96 38.05 -0.55 -6.26
N GLN A 97 37.04 -1.41 -6.34
CA GLN A 97 37.14 -2.69 -7.05
C GLN A 97 36.87 -2.56 -8.55
N TYR A 98 35.86 -1.79 -8.93
CA TYR A 98 35.33 -1.76 -10.30
C TYR A 98 35.48 -0.41 -10.99
N GLY A 99 35.83 0.65 -10.26
CA GLY A 99 35.75 2.02 -10.75
C GLY A 99 34.30 2.51 -10.84
N GLY A 100 34.11 3.83 -10.91
CA GLY A 100 32.79 4.47 -11.01
C GLY A 100 32.45 5.37 -9.82
N THR A 101 31.20 5.81 -9.80
CA THR A 101 30.62 6.63 -8.73
C THR A 101 29.32 5.96 -8.29
N PRO A 102 29.41 4.97 -7.38
CA PRO A 102 28.23 4.27 -6.87
C PRO A 102 27.23 5.25 -6.25
N PRO A 103 25.92 4.96 -6.39
CA PRO A 103 24.84 5.87 -6.02
C PRO A 103 24.88 6.27 -4.55
N ASP A 104 24.55 7.53 -4.27
CA ASP A 104 24.39 8.07 -2.93
C ASP A 104 22.93 8.42 -2.71
N GLY A 105 22.26 7.65 -1.85
CA GLY A 105 20.82 7.80 -1.65
C GLY A 105 20.52 9.17 -1.05
N SER A 106 19.48 9.85 -1.55
CA SER A 106 18.96 11.04 -0.90
C SER A 106 18.14 10.63 0.32
N SER A 107 18.70 10.89 1.51
CA SER A 107 18.10 10.75 2.83
C SER A 107 17.59 9.36 3.24
N GLY A 108 18.41 8.70 4.07
CA GLY A 108 17.98 8.18 5.37
C GLY A 108 16.89 7.11 5.36
N ASP A 109 17.34 5.90 5.65
CA ASP A 109 16.58 4.71 6.02
C ASP A 109 16.23 3.76 4.87
N PHE A 110 16.28 2.48 5.22
CA PHE A 110 15.96 1.35 4.37
C PHE A 110 14.44 1.33 4.15
N SER A 111 13.99 1.91 3.03
CA SER A 111 12.56 2.09 2.74
C SER A 111 12.09 1.12 1.66
N TRP A 112 12.06 -0.17 1.98
CA TRP A 112 11.49 -1.21 1.10
C TRP A 112 10.23 -1.82 1.66
N GLU A 113 9.88 -1.48 2.90
CA GLU A 113 8.56 -1.79 3.42
C GLU A 113 7.56 -1.17 2.46
N LEU A 114 6.85 -2.05 1.75
CA LEU A 114 5.72 -1.64 0.96
C LEU A 114 4.79 -0.87 1.88
N SER A 115 4.34 0.28 1.40
CA SER A 115 3.21 0.95 2.02
C SER A 115 2.07 -0.08 2.18
N GLN A 116 1.32 -0.06 3.27
CA GLN A 116 0.15 -0.93 3.44
C GLN A 116 -0.81 -0.80 2.25
N CYS A 117 -0.84 0.37 1.62
CA CYS A 117 -1.56 0.63 0.38
C CYS A 117 -1.05 -0.22 -0.80
N ALA A 118 0.27 -0.34 -0.92
CA ALA A 118 0.91 -1.11 -1.98
C ALA A 118 0.78 -2.62 -1.76
N VAL A 119 0.93 -3.08 -0.52
CA VAL A 119 0.63 -4.46 -0.13
C VAL A 119 -0.80 -4.80 -0.54
N LEU A 120 -1.76 -3.99 -0.10
CA LEU A 120 -3.17 -4.22 -0.37
C LEU A 120 -3.51 -4.24 -1.87
N ALA A 121 -2.85 -3.39 -2.66
CA ALA A 121 -3.03 -3.37 -4.11
C ALA A 121 -2.54 -4.66 -4.79
N LEU A 122 -1.52 -5.31 -4.24
CA LEU A 122 -0.97 -6.56 -4.77
C LEU A 122 -1.77 -7.79 -4.33
N THR A 123 -2.23 -7.82 -3.07
CA THR A 123 -2.94 -8.99 -2.48
C THR A 123 -4.42 -9.03 -2.81
N GLU A 124 -5.08 -7.87 -2.78
CA GLU A 124 -6.53 -7.75 -2.94
C GLU A 124 -6.91 -6.78 -4.07
N PRO A 125 -6.41 -6.94 -5.32
CA PRO A 125 -6.65 -5.98 -6.39
C PRO A 125 -8.13 -5.81 -6.78
N VAL A 126 -8.97 -6.81 -6.46
CA VAL A 126 -10.42 -6.79 -6.73
C VAL A 126 -11.19 -6.06 -5.62
N PHE A 127 -10.65 -6.04 -4.40
CA PHE A 127 -11.31 -5.52 -3.20
C PHE A 127 -10.59 -4.32 -2.59
N SER A 128 -9.55 -3.81 -3.23
CA SER A 128 -8.83 -2.61 -2.83
C SER A 128 -9.35 -1.39 -3.57
N ALA A 129 -9.53 -0.28 -2.85
CA ALA A 129 -9.59 1.04 -3.46
C ALA A 129 -8.39 1.84 -2.98
N VAL A 130 -7.38 1.98 -3.85
CA VAL A 130 -6.34 2.99 -3.62
C VAL A 130 -6.97 4.33 -3.98
N SER A 131 -7.28 5.09 -2.94
CA SER A 131 -7.56 6.52 -2.91
C SER A 131 -8.97 7.08 -3.22
N ARG A 132 -9.90 6.51 -4.01
CA ARG A 132 -11.13 7.29 -4.34
C ARG A 132 -12.46 6.55 -4.45
N ASN A 133 -12.58 5.47 -5.25
CA ASN A 133 -13.86 4.79 -5.43
C ASN A 133 -13.68 3.29 -5.67
N LEU A 134 -14.52 2.46 -5.07
CA LEU A 134 -14.68 1.05 -5.43
C LEU A 134 -15.98 0.88 -6.20
N SER A 135 -15.94 0.27 -7.40
CA SER A 135 -17.13 -0.20 -8.09
C SER A 135 -17.19 -1.72 -8.00
N ALA A 136 -18.28 -2.26 -7.45
CA ALA A 136 -18.42 -3.70 -7.23
C ALA A 136 -19.83 -4.19 -7.55
N ARG A 137 -19.97 -5.51 -7.69
CA ARG A 137 -21.26 -6.21 -7.83
C ARG A 137 -21.59 -6.92 -6.53
N ARG A 138 -22.88 -7.10 -6.25
CA ARG A 138 -23.35 -7.79 -5.04
C ARG A 138 -22.64 -9.14 -4.84
N GLU A 139 -22.53 -9.94 -5.89
CA GLU A 139 -21.93 -11.29 -5.81
C GLU A 139 -20.46 -11.28 -5.36
N MET A 140 -19.75 -10.18 -5.61
CA MET A 140 -18.36 -10.03 -5.19
C MET A 140 -18.25 -9.75 -3.69
N MET A 141 -19.29 -9.20 -3.06
CA MET A 141 -19.30 -8.78 -1.65
C MET A 141 -20.01 -9.74 -0.71
N MET A 142 -20.67 -10.79 -1.22
CA MET A 142 -21.43 -11.70 -0.37
C MET A 142 -20.49 -12.53 0.52
N GLY A 143 -20.26 -12.05 1.75
CA GLY A 143 -19.39 -12.70 2.74
C GLY A 143 -17.92 -12.26 2.65
N ASN A 144 -17.59 -11.30 1.79
CA ASN A 144 -16.24 -10.78 1.64
C ASN A 144 -16.13 -9.38 2.27
N ARG A 145 -14.98 -9.12 2.89
CA ARG A 145 -14.61 -7.78 3.39
C ARG A 145 -14.09 -6.93 2.25
N PHE A 146 -14.35 -5.64 2.35
CA PHE A 146 -13.73 -4.64 1.50
C PHE A 146 -12.55 -4.03 2.25
N SER A 147 -11.37 -4.00 1.64
CA SER A 147 -10.19 -3.40 2.24
C SER A 147 -9.86 -2.09 1.52
N THR A 148 -9.43 -1.07 2.25
CA THR A 148 -8.98 0.18 1.66
C THR A 148 -7.74 0.68 2.37
N CYS A 149 -6.92 1.40 1.63
CA CYS A 149 -5.84 2.20 2.18
C CYS A 149 -5.92 3.61 1.57
N LEU A 150 -5.62 4.62 2.37
CA LEU A 150 -5.87 6.02 2.04
C LEU A 150 -4.62 6.85 2.21
N GLU A 151 -4.37 7.74 1.25
CA GLU A 151 -3.20 8.62 1.25
C GLU A 151 -3.42 9.87 2.15
N GLY A 152 -2.67 9.93 3.23
CA GLY A 152 -2.59 11.05 4.15
C GLY A 152 -3.61 10.99 5.30
N THR A 153 -3.13 11.16 6.53
CA THR A 153 -3.96 11.22 7.74
C THR A 153 -5.05 12.28 7.62
N GLY A 154 -6.29 11.94 7.98
CA GLY A 154 -7.38 12.91 7.98
C GLY A 154 -8.76 12.33 8.23
N PHE A 155 -9.77 13.19 8.03
CA PHE A 155 -11.16 12.77 8.08
C PHE A 155 -11.60 12.33 6.70
N TYR A 156 -12.14 11.12 6.59
CA TYR A 156 -12.62 10.54 5.35
C TYR A 156 -14.10 10.25 5.45
N SER A 157 -14.85 10.76 4.49
CA SER A 157 -16.27 10.50 4.33
C SER A 157 -16.50 9.37 3.34
N PHE A 158 -17.26 8.37 3.75
CA PHE A 158 -17.65 7.24 2.90
C PHE A 158 -19.12 7.36 2.53
N SER A 159 -19.45 7.12 1.26
CA SER A 159 -20.84 7.10 0.78
C SER A 159 -21.04 6.03 -0.28
N LEU A 160 -22.25 5.47 -0.36
CA LEU A 160 -22.61 4.46 -1.34
C LEU A 160 -23.61 5.01 -2.35
N SER A 161 -23.40 4.68 -3.62
CA SER A 161 -24.33 4.99 -4.71
C SER A 161 -24.62 3.75 -5.56
N GLY A 162 -25.80 3.70 -6.17
CA GLY A 162 -26.24 2.59 -7.02
C GLY A 162 -27.73 2.67 -7.32
N SER A 163 -28.12 2.52 -8.58
CA SER A 163 -29.53 2.62 -9.01
C SER A 163 -30.41 1.52 -8.42
N GLU A 164 -29.80 0.39 -8.04
CA GLU A 164 -30.45 -0.79 -7.49
C GLU A 164 -30.52 -0.78 -5.95
N LEU A 165 -29.86 0.17 -5.27
CA LEU A 165 -29.88 0.29 -3.81
C LEU A 165 -31.21 0.90 -3.34
N LYS A 166 -32.07 0.06 -2.74
CA LYS A 166 -33.41 0.47 -2.26
C LYS A 166 -33.47 0.93 -0.81
N SER A 167 -32.49 0.54 0.01
CA SER A 167 -32.36 0.94 1.41
C SER A 167 -30.98 0.49 1.91
N PHE A 168 -30.13 1.40 2.39
CA PHE A 168 -28.82 1.01 2.91
C PHE A 168 -28.94 0.40 4.32
N ALA A 169 -28.29 -0.74 4.55
CA ALA A 169 -27.96 -1.22 5.89
C ALA A 169 -26.44 -1.04 6.07
N GLY A 170 -26.00 -0.67 7.27
CA GLY A 170 -24.73 0.04 7.54
C GLY A 170 -23.41 -0.58 7.07
N TRP A 171 -22.32 -0.05 7.61
CA TRP A 171 -20.98 -0.65 7.52
C TRP A 171 -20.30 -0.70 8.88
N THR A 172 -19.31 -1.57 9.03
CA THR A 172 -18.44 -1.64 10.20
C THR A 172 -17.00 -1.52 9.72
N LEU A 173 -16.18 -0.72 10.41
CA LEU A 173 -14.74 -0.58 10.14
C LEU A 173 -13.98 -1.23 11.30
N ASP A 174 -13.15 -2.24 11.07
CA ASP A 174 -12.20 -2.84 12.05
C ASP A 174 -12.64 -2.75 13.53
N ASP A 175 -13.77 -3.38 13.86
CA ASP A 175 -14.43 -3.40 15.17
C ASP A 175 -14.93 -2.04 15.73
N ALA A 176 -14.63 -0.93 15.09
CA ALA A 176 -15.32 0.35 15.24
C ALA A 176 -16.64 0.35 14.45
N SER A 177 -17.75 0.13 15.15
CA SER A 177 -19.08 0.16 14.53
C SER A 177 -19.50 1.59 14.17
N GLY A 178 -19.60 1.87 12.88
CA GLY A 178 -20.31 3.03 12.33
C GLY A 178 -21.73 2.66 11.96
N THR A 179 -22.62 2.44 12.93
CA THR A 179 -24.05 2.24 12.61
C THR A 179 -24.72 3.58 12.34
N GLU A 180 -24.79 3.98 11.07
CA GLU A 180 -25.75 5.01 10.66
C GLU A 180 -26.89 4.35 9.86
N GLN A 181 -28.06 4.30 10.48
CA GLN A 181 -29.26 3.70 9.92
C GLN A 181 -30.07 4.81 9.21
N GLY A 182 -29.98 4.87 7.88
CA GLY A 182 -30.75 5.83 7.08
C GLY A 182 -31.43 5.14 5.88
N SER A 183 -32.72 5.41 5.71
CA SER A 183 -33.50 4.96 4.55
C SER A 183 -33.24 5.87 3.36
N ALA A 184 -32.36 5.46 2.44
CA ALA A 184 -32.16 6.17 1.18
C ALA A 184 -33.33 5.86 0.21
N THR A 185 -34.20 6.84 -0.04
CA THR A 185 -35.06 6.85 -1.23
C THR A 185 -34.40 7.72 -2.29
N SER A 186 -33.79 7.07 -3.28
CA SER A 186 -33.35 7.54 -4.60
C SER A 186 -32.48 8.80 -4.76
N ASP A 187 -32.26 9.65 -3.76
CA ASP A 187 -31.35 10.79 -3.89
C ASP A 187 -30.54 10.97 -2.59
N ASP A 188 -29.22 10.93 -2.74
CA ASP A 188 -28.15 11.24 -1.77
C ASP A 188 -27.88 10.26 -0.61
N GLY A 189 -26.71 9.63 -0.75
CA GLY A 189 -26.17 8.59 0.12
C GLY A 189 -25.86 9.05 1.53
N ASN A 190 -26.27 8.22 2.49
CA ASN A 190 -25.77 8.31 3.87
C ASN A 190 -24.26 8.34 3.84
N THR A 191 -23.69 9.33 4.53
CA THR A 191 -22.26 9.59 4.52
C THR A 191 -21.75 9.52 5.95
N THR A 192 -20.92 8.53 6.26
CA THR A 192 -20.27 8.42 7.58
C THR A 192 -18.83 8.86 7.44
N THR A 193 -18.34 9.59 8.44
CA THR A 193 -16.97 10.11 8.46
C THR A 193 -16.15 9.41 9.54
N PHE A 194 -14.95 8.94 9.18
CA PHE A 194 -13.97 8.36 10.10
C PHE A 194 -12.71 9.23 10.14
N ALA A 195 -12.02 9.26 11.27
CA ALA A 195 -10.65 9.74 11.36
C ALA A 195 -9.73 8.56 11.09
N LEU A 196 -8.95 8.64 10.02
CA LEU A 196 -8.08 7.57 9.54
C LEU A 196 -6.66 8.11 9.40
N ASP A 197 -5.70 7.27 9.74
CA ASP A 197 -4.28 7.53 9.64
C ASP A 197 -3.74 7.19 8.24
N ASP A 198 -2.61 7.80 7.90
CA ASP A 198 -1.93 7.58 6.64
C ASP A 198 -1.35 6.18 6.60
N ASN A 199 -1.37 5.55 5.43
CA ASN A 199 -0.70 4.28 5.18
C ASN A 199 -1.12 3.14 6.15
N GLU A 200 -2.36 3.19 6.63
CA GLU A 200 -3.00 2.08 7.36
C GLU A 200 -4.01 1.36 6.45
N GLN A 201 -4.08 0.04 6.59
CA GLN A 201 -5.14 -0.76 5.98
C GLN A 201 -6.38 -0.76 6.87
N TYR A 202 -7.53 -0.61 6.21
CA TYR A 202 -8.83 -0.57 6.85
C TYR A 202 -9.78 -1.57 6.20
N SER A 203 -10.44 -2.42 7.01
CA SER A 203 -11.42 -3.37 6.50
C SER A 203 -12.86 -2.98 6.84
N PHE A 204 -13.74 -3.05 5.84
CA PHE A 204 -15.16 -2.74 5.94
C PHE A 204 -16.03 -3.96 5.69
N ASP A 205 -16.95 -4.22 6.63
CA ASP A 205 -18.08 -5.11 6.43
C ASP A 205 -19.28 -4.29 5.90
N LEU A 206 -19.71 -4.54 4.65
CA LEU A 206 -20.83 -3.82 4.02
C LEU A 206 -22.14 -4.61 4.13
N PHE A 207 -23.20 -3.98 4.67
CA PHE A 207 -24.53 -4.59 4.75
C PHE A 207 -25.46 -4.10 3.63
N LEU A 208 -25.27 -4.61 2.41
CA LEU A 208 -26.03 -4.13 1.25
C LEU A 208 -27.49 -4.64 1.25
N ALA A 209 -28.44 -3.78 1.61
CA ALA A 209 -29.87 -4.06 1.47
C ALA A 209 -30.44 -3.48 0.15
N GLY A 210 -31.37 -4.21 -0.47
CA GLY A 210 -32.02 -3.81 -1.72
C GLY A 210 -31.41 -4.37 -3.01
N LEU A 211 -30.13 -4.77 -3.01
CA LEU A 211 -29.52 -5.51 -4.13
C LEU A 211 -30.08 -6.94 -4.15
N SER A 212 -30.92 -7.24 -5.13
CA SER A 212 -31.69 -8.48 -5.21
C SER A 212 -31.10 -9.48 -6.20
N ASN A 213 -30.37 -9.01 -7.21
CA ASN A 213 -29.67 -9.84 -8.18
C ASN A 213 -28.15 -9.85 -7.91
N PRO A 214 -27.45 -10.96 -8.22
CA PRO A 214 -25.99 -11.05 -8.16
C PRO A 214 -25.28 -9.94 -8.97
N SER A 215 -25.89 -9.54 -10.08
CA SER A 215 -25.36 -8.54 -11.02
C SER A 215 -25.64 -7.09 -10.62
N ASP A 216 -26.42 -6.84 -9.57
CA ASP A 216 -26.72 -5.47 -9.16
C ASP A 216 -25.42 -4.80 -8.67
N GLY A 217 -25.16 -3.60 -9.19
CA GLY A 217 -23.91 -2.88 -8.98
C GLY A 217 -24.06 -1.79 -7.92
N PHE A 218 -22.93 -1.41 -7.33
CA PHE A 218 -22.84 -0.24 -6.47
C PHE A 218 -21.43 0.36 -6.54
N THR A 219 -21.32 1.61 -6.12
CA THR A 219 -20.06 2.31 -5.97
C THR A 219 -19.92 2.84 -4.55
N LEU A 220 -18.83 2.48 -3.88
CA LEU A 220 -18.40 3.10 -2.63
C LEU A 220 -17.46 4.24 -2.96
N HIS A 221 -17.77 5.42 -2.45
CA HIS A 221 -16.97 6.63 -2.58
C HIS A 221 -16.24 6.89 -1.27
N ALA A 222 -14.93 7.13 -1.33
CA ALA A 222 -14.12 7.60 -0.21
C ALA A 222 -13.59 9.00 -0.54
N THR A 223 -13.93 10.00 0.28
CA THR A 223 -13.52 11.39 0.04
C THR A 223 -12.88 11.99 1.28
N ARG A 224 -11.68 12.54 1.15
CA ARG A 224 -11.02 13.27 2.25
C ARG A 224 -11.73 14.61 2.48
N VAL A 225 -12.21 14.83 3.70
CA VAL A 225 -12.87 16.07 4.11
C VAL A 225 -11.81 17.09 4.50
N LEU A 226 -11.48 17.99 3.59
CA LEU A 226 -10.62 19.14 3.88
C LEU A 226 -11.42 20.14 4.74
N ARG A 227 -11.00 20.37 6.00
CA ARG A 227 -11.58 21.44 6.82
C ARG A 227 -11.36 22.79 6.15
N VAL A 228 -12.39 23.34 5.51
CA VAL A 228 -12.46 24.78 5.26
C VAL A 228 -12.94 25.43 6.56
N MET A 229 -12.02 25.76 7.48
CA MET A 229 -12.35 26.70 8.55
C MET A 229 -12.65 28.07 7.92
N ARG A 230 -13.94 28.37 7.70
CA ARG A 230 -14.37 29.77 7.56
C ARG A 230 -14.23 30.43 8.92
N LEU A 231 -13.12 31.13 9.13
CA LEU A 231 -13.00 32.14 10.18
C LEU A 231 -14.01 33.26 9.87
N THR A 232 -15.23 33.18 10.44
CA THR A 232 -16.06 34.36 10.61
C THR A 232 -15.37 35.26 11.63
N ARG A 233 -14.71 36.31 11.15
CA ARG A 233 -14.28 37.44 11.98
C ARG A 233 -15.55 38.10 12.53
N TRP A 234 -15.63 38.17 13.87
CA TRP A 234 -16.51 39.09 14.58
C TRP A 234 -15.84 40.46 14.66
#